data_AF-A0A3N5S8L6-F1
#
_entry.id   AF-A0A3N5S8L6-F1
#
_cell.length_a   1.000
_cell.length_b   1.000
_cell.length_c   1.000
_cell.angle_alpha   90.00
_cell.angle_beta   90.00
_cell.angle_gamma   90.00
#
_symmetry.space_group_name_H-M   'P 1'
#
loop_
_entity.id
_entity.type
_entity.pdbx_description
1 polymer ?
#
loop_
_entity_poly.entity_id
_entity_poly.type
_entity_poly.pdbx_seq_one_letter_code
_entity_poly.pdbx_strand_id
1 'polypeptide(L)' 'MSILSQLSSQTGDRTEASNKEVAVICLQMPDFLAEIAASLGSKDAALAGDCAEVMTQVAQERPELVAPFADQI' A
#
# COMPACT_ATOMS: atom_id res chain seq x y z
N MET A 1 7.41 11.23 8.29
CA MET A 1 6.93 11.34 6.90
C MET A 1 6.01 10.14 6.67
N SER A 2 4.89 10.35 6.00
CA SER A 2 3.91 9.29 5.71
C SER A 2 4.44 8.42 4.57
N ILE A 3 4.22 7.10 4.62
CA ILE A 3 4.54 6.25 3.45
C ILE A 3 3.57 6.52 2.29
N LEU A 4 2.36 7.01 2.59
CA LEU A 4 1.33 7.30 1.58
C LEU A 4 1.79 8.36 0.59
N SER A 5 2.60 9.34 1.03
CA SER A 5 3.10 10.40 0.15
C SER A 5 4.04 9.88 -0.95
N GLN A 6 4.43 8.61 -0.91
CA GLN A 6 5.28 7.96 -1.90
C GLN A 6 4.46 7.17 -2.94
N LEU A 7 3.15 7.02 -2.75
CA LEU A 7 2.29 6.28 -3.68
C LEU A 7 2.16 6.99 -5.03
N SER A 8 1.80 6.23 -6.08
CA SER A 8 1.72 6.74 -7.45
C SER A 8 0.79 7.96 -7.57
N SER A 9 -0.41 7.90 -6.98
CA SER A 9 -1.37 9.02 -6.96
C SER A 9 -0.85 10.26 -6.23
N GLN A 10 0.04 10.10 -5.25
CA GLN A 10 0.57 11.20 -4.44
C GLN A 10 1.82 11.83 -5.09
N THR A 11 2.60 11.04 -5.81
CA THR A 11 3.81 11.48 -6.51
C THR A 11 3.54 11.95 -7.94
N GLY A 12 2.36 11.67 -8.48
CA GLY A 12 2.02 11.90 -9.88
C GLY A 12 2.66 10.90 -10.83
N ASP A 13 3.20 9.80 -10.31
CA ASP A 13 3.66 8.67 -11.11
C ASP A 13 2.45 8.06 -11.84
N ARG A 14 2.52 8.06 -13.16
CA ARG A 14 1.49 7.46 -14.02
C ARG A 14 1.77 5.99 -14.30
N THR A 15 2.83 5.46 -13.71
CA THR A 15 3.19 4.05 -13.69
C THR A 15 2.92 3.46 -12.31
N GLU A 16 3.08 2.14 -12.20
CA GLU A 16 2.98 1.39 -10.94
C GLU A 16 4.33 1.32 -10.18
N ALA A 17 5.36 2.08 -10.62
CA ALA A 17 6.70 1.97 -10.06
C ALA A 17 6.76 2.42 -8.60
N SER A 18 6.17 3.59 -8.30
CA SER A 18 6.08 4.11 -6.93
C SER A 18 5.37 3.12 -5.97
N ASN A 19 4.26 2.52 -6.40
CA ASN A 19 3.55 1.51 -5.60
C ASN A 19 4.39 0.24 -5.38
N LYS A 20 5.15 -0.21 -6.39
CA LYS A 20 6.07 -1.35 -6.27
C LYS A 20 7.20 -1.08 -5.28
N GLU A 21 7.77 0.12 -5.31
CA GLU A 21 8.79 0.54 -4.35
C GLU A 21 8.22 0.54 -2.92
N VAL A 22 7.02 1.09 -2.73
CA VAL A 22 6.34 1.06 -1.43
C VAL A 22 6.05 -0.38 -0.97
N ALA A 23 5.65 -1.29 -1.86
CA ALA A 23 5.48 -2.70 -1.52
C ALA A 23 6.79 -3.35 -1.04
N VAL A 24 7.92 -3.07 -1.70
CA VAL A 24 9.25 -3.53 -1.26
C VAL A 24 9.62 -2.96 0.11
N ILE A 25 9.31 -1.70 0.36
CA ILE A 25 9.52 -1.07 1.68
C ILE A 25 8.69 -1.78 2.75
N CYS A 26 7.41 -2.06 2.47
CA CYS A 26 6.53 -2.79 3.39
C CYS A 26 7.00 -4.23 3.66
N LEU A 27 7.61 -4.91 2.68
CA LEU A 27 8.22 -6.23 2.89
C LEU A 27 9.44 -6.17 3.83
N GLN A 28 10.18 -5.06 3.83
CA GLN A 28 11.33 -4.85 4.71
C GLN A 28 10.94 -4.30 6.08
N MET A 29 9.90 -3.46 6.13
CA MET A 29 9.37 -2.80 7.33
C MET A 29 7.84 -2.92 7.37
N PRO A 30 7.31 -4.06 7.86
CA PRO A 30 5.87 -4.34 7.85
C PRO A 30 5.02 -3.36 8.65
N ASP A 31 5.60 -2.59 9.57
CA ASP A 31 4.89 -1.58 10.37
C ASP A 31 4.18 -0.52 9.51
N PHE A 32 4.67 -0.29 8.29
CA PHE A 32 4.03 0.63 7.34
C PHE A 32 2.71 0.10 6.77
N LEU A 33 2.45 -1.21 6.82
CA LEU A 33 1.21 -1.80 6.34
C LEU A 33 -0.01 -1.27 7.09
N ALA A 34 0.13 -0.91 8.37
CA ALA A 34 -0.97 -0.31 9.14
C ALA A 34 -1.44 1.03 8.54
N GLU A 35 -0.51 1.85 8.04
CA GLU A 35 -0.84 3.14 7.42
C GLU A 35 -1.49 2.95 6.04
N ILE A 36 -0.99 2.00 5.25
CA ILE A 36 -1.57 1.60 3.96
C ILE A 36 -2.99 1.08 4.17
N ALA A 37 -3.18 0.18 5.14
CA ALA A 37 -4.47 -0.46 5.41
C ALA A 37 -5.54 0.54 5.85
N ALA A 38 -5.16 1.49 6.71
CA ALA A 38 -6.05 2.56 7.16
C ALA A 38 -6.58 3.43 6.01
N SER A 39 -5.85 3.50 4.89
CA SER A 39 -6.20 4.32 3.73
C SER A 39 -6.96 3.57 2.63
N LEU A 40 -7.20 2.26 2.79
CA LEU A 40 -8.04 1.47 1.88
C LEU A 40 -9.48 2.02 1.79
N GLY A 41 -9.99 2.55 2.91
CA GLY A 41 -11.31 3.20 2.98
C GLY A 41 -11.33 4.68 2.59
N SER A 42 -10.27 5.21 1.97
CA SER A 42 -10.18 6.62 1.58
C SER A 42 -11.30 7.01 0.60
N LYS A 43 -11.78 8.26 0.70
CA LYS A 43 -12.70 8.85 -0.29
C LYS A 43 -11.99 9.19 -1.60
N ASP A 44 -10.67 9.32 -1.57
CA ASP A 44 -9.86 9.47 -2.77
C ASP A 44 -9.65 8.07 -3.39
N ALA A 45 -10.36 7.81 -4.48
CA ALA A 45 -10.32 6.52 -5.16
C ALA A 45 -8.94 6.18 -5.73
N ALA A 46 -8.14 7.19 -6.10
CA ALA A 46 -6.78 6.94 -6.59
C ALA A 46 -5.88 6.47 -5.44
N LEU A 47 -5.95 7.14 -4.29
CA LEU A 47 -5.23 6.75 -3.09
C LEU A 47 -5.64 5.36 -2.58
N ALA A 48 -6.96 5.08 -2.53
CA ALA A 48 -7.47 3.78 -2.12
C ALA A 48 -7.00 2.66 -3.07
N GLY A 49 -7.01 2.93 -4.38
CA GLY A 49 -6.50 2.01 -5.40
C GLY A 49 -5.02 1.68 -5.22
N ASP A 50 -4.18 2.69 -5.02
CA ASP A 50 -2.74 2.49 -4.76
C ASP A 50 -2.50 1.66 -3.49
N CYS A 51 -3.25 1.92 -2.42
CA CYS A 51 -3.14 1.16 -1.17
C CYS A 51 -3.52 -0.31 -1.39
N ALA A 52 -4.59 -0.58 -2.14
CA ALA A 52 -5.02 -1.94 -2.46
C ALA A 52 -3.99 -2.68 -3.33
N GLU A 53 -3.36 -1.97 -4.27
CA GLU A 53 -2.28 -2.50 -5.10
C GLU A 53 -1.06 -2.89 -4.25
N VAL A 54 -0.61 -2.01 -3.36
CA VAL A 54 0.50 -2.31 -2.42
C VAL A 54 0.17 -3.55 -1.57
N MET A 55 -1.03 -3.62 -0.99
CA MET A 55 -1.46 -4.78 -0.20
C MET A 55 -1.45 -6.07 -1.02
N THR A 56 -1.89 -6.00 -2.28
CA THR A 56 -1.90 -7.16 -3.19
C THR A 56 -0.47 -7.63 -3.48
N GLN A 57 0.45 -6.71 -3.79
CA GLN A 57 1.84 -7.05 -4.08
C GLN A 57 2.56 -7.65 -2.86
N VAL A 58 2.35 -7.09 -1.66
CA VAL A 58 2.91 -7.66 -0.43
C VAL A 58 2.32 -9.05 -0.16
N ALA A 59 1.01 -9.24 -0.37
CA ALA A 59 0.36 -10.52 -0.17
C ALA A 59 0.84 -11.61 -1.14
N GLN A 60 1.25 -11.24 -2.36
CA GLN A 60 1.84 -12.18 -3.32
C GLN A 60 3.16 -12.78 -2.84
N GLU A 61 3.95 -12.01 -2.08
CA GLU A 61 5.26 -12.44 -1.57
C GLU A 61 5.17 -13.03 -0.15
N ARG A 62 4.43 -12.37 0.74
CA ARG A 62 4.34 -12.68 2.18
C ARG A 62 2.90 -12.47 2.67
N PRO A 63 1.94 -13.36 2.33
CA PRO A 63 0.53 -13.21 2.66
C PRO A 63 0.25 -13.08 4.17
N GLU A 64 1.11 -13.66 5.01
CA GLU A 64 0.99 -13.56 6.47
C GLU A 64 1.16 -12.14 7.01
N LEU A 65 1.78 -11.23 6.24
CA LEU A 65 1.92 -9.82 6.60
C LEU A 65 0.63 -9.03 6.35
N VAL A 66 -0.18 -9.46 5.38
CA VAL A 66 -1.43 -8.77 5.00
C VAL A 66 -2.65 -9.38 5.70
N ALA A 67 -2.59 -10.67 6.04
CA ALA A 67 -3.67 -11.39 6.72
C ALA A 67 -4.28 -10.66 7.96
N PRO A 68 -3.50 -9.98 8.82
CA PRO A 68 -4.07 -9.22 9.95
C PRO A 68 -4.97 -8.05 9.55
N PHE A 69 -4.89 -7.58 8.30
CA PHE A 69 -5.64 -6.44 7.77
C PHE A 69 -6.81 -6.86 6.88
N ALA A 70 -7.16 -8.15 6.82
CA ALA A 70 -8.18 -8.67 5.92
C ALA A 70 -9.57 -8.01 6.11
N ASP A 71 -9.90 -7.57 7.33
CA ASP A 71 -11.16 -6.87 7.62
C ASP A 71 -11.19 -5.41 7.11
N GLN A 72 -10.06 -4.89 6.60
CA GLN A 72 -9.93 -3.54 6.04
C GLN A 72 -9.96 -3.51 4.51
N ILE A 73 -9.99 -4.68 3.86
CA ILE A 73 -10.04 -4.86 2.40
C ILE A 73 -11.49 -5.10 1.94
#